data_AF-A0A423WH56-F1
#
_entry.id   AF-A0A423WH56-F1
#
_cell.length_a   1.000
_cell.length_b   1.000
_cell.length_c   1.000
_cell.angle_alpha   90.00
_cell.angle_beta   90.00
_cell.angle_gamma   90.00
#
_symmetry.space_group_name_H-M   'P 1'
#
loop_
_entity.id
_entity.type
_entity.pdbx_description
1 polymer ?
#
loop_
_entity_poly.entity_id
_entity_poly.type
_entity_poly.pdbx_seq_one_letter_code
_entity_poly.pdbx_strand_id
1 'polypeptide(L)'
;MLPIPQNEKEPLLDPTGEPPGPLHRTGPEYAPDATNSARINATLLALVRNEELDGMLQAMHDLERTWNHKFNYPWTFFNDVPFTEEFKKKTSAATNAETIYEIIPKEHWEMPSWINMDLYHESVKILKEQEIQYADMVSYHQMCRWNSGLFYKHPALANTQFYWRVEPKVHFFCDIDYDVFRFMQDNNKTYGFTINLYDAPESIPTLWPETQKFLAHHPEYMVENSAINWLVDKARRPDHFEKANGYSTCHFWSNFEIGDMNFWRSQAYEDYFNHLDRAGGFFYERWGDAPVHSIALGLFEDKNRIHWYVEPLFDRYWVVELSLLIESWYPACRFRDIGYQHIPFFNCPNSPKCKGCVTGRFTDGEAWLNREDCRPNWFKFAHMD
;
A
#
# COMPACT_ATOMS: atom_id res chain seq x y z
N MET A 1 19.83 -23.79 -0.53
CA MET A 1 19.01 -22.77 0.16
C MET A 1 19.91 -22.06 1.15
N LEU A 2 20.19 -20.78 0.93
CA LEU A 2 20.94 -19.98 1.89
C LEU A 2 19.99 -19.62 3.05
N PRO A 3 20.42 -19.75 4.32
CA PRO A 3 19.64 -19.26 5.45
C PRO A 3 19.43 -17.74 5.32
N ILE A 4 18.29 -17.25 5.80
CA ILE A 4 18.07 -15.81 6.05
C ILE A 4 19.28 -15.32 6.86
N PRO A 5 19.96 -14.23 6.46
CA PRO A 5 21.17 -13.80 7.14
C PRO A 5 20.90 -13.62 8.63
N GLN A 6 21.67 -14.34 9.46
CA GLN A 6 21.48 -14.47 10.90
C GLN A 6 21.72 -13.14 11.68
N ASN A 7 22.07 -12.07 10.98
CA ASN A 7 22.50 -10.77 11.51
C ASN A 7 21.56 -9.60 11.13
N GLU A 8 20.37 -9.86 10.62
CA GLU A 8 19.40 -8.80 10.34
C GLU A 8 18.57 -8.50 11.58
N LYS A 9 18.76 -7.28 12.11
CA LYS A 9 18.02 -6.80 13.27
C LYS A 9 16.63 -6.36 12.82
N GLU A 10 15.58 -6.93 13.43
CA GLU A 10 14.20 -6.47 13.26
C GLU A 10 14.08 -5.04 13.84
N PRO A 11 13.88 -4.02 13.00
CA PRO A 11 13.91 -2.64 13.47
C PRO A 11 12.72 -2.29 14.35
N LEU A 12 11.59 -2.98 14.20
CA LEU A 12 10.41 -2.77 15.04
C LEU A 12 10.63 -3.17 16.50
N LEU A 13 11.71 -3.89 16.82
CA LEU A 13 12.14 -4.14 18.21
C LEU A 13 12.69 -2.89 18.90
N ASP A 14 13.20 -1.92 18.13
CA ASP A 14 13.70 -0.66 18.67
C ASP A 14 12.54 0.28 19.04
N PRO A 15 12.68 1.07 20.13
CA PRO A 15 11.67 2.06 20.51
C PRO A 15 11.27 2.92 19.31
N THR A 16 9.99 2.90 18.99
CA THR A 16 9.43 3.56 17.81
C THR A 16 8.49 4.68 18.27
N GLY A 17 8.74 5.89 17.79
CA GLY A 17 7.95 7.08 18.09
C GLY A 17 7.31 7.69 16.84
N GLU A 18 6.74 8.87 17.02
CA GLU A 18 6.20 9.67 15.93
C GLU A 18 7.30 10.17 14.98
N PRO A 19 6.94 10.51 13.74
CA PRO A 19 7.87 11.15 12.81
C PRO A 19 8.43 12.48 13.35
N PRO A 20 9.72 12.83 13.09
CA PRO A 20 10.27 14.13 13.46
C PRO A 20 9.62 15.29 12.67
N GLY A 21 9.89 16.52 13.13
CA GLY A 21 9.37 17.73 12.50
C GLY A 21 8.01 18.16 13.05
N PRO A 22 7.44 19.24 12.48
CA PRO A 22 6.14 19.76 12.91
C PRO A 22 5.02 18.77 12.56
N LEU A 23 4.17 18.47 13.54
CA LEU A 23 3.01 17.58 13.38
C LEU A 23 1.72 18.28 13.78
N HIS A 24 0.68 18.07 12.98
CA HIS A 24 -0.64 18.63 13.22
C HIS A 24 -1.41 17.77 14.22
N ARG A 25 -1.77 18.36 15.37
CA ARG A 25 -2.54 17.71 16.44
C ARG A 25 -4.02 17.99 16.29
N THR A 26 -4.84 17.14 16.90
CA THR A 26 -6.30 17.35 16.96
C THR A 26 -6.66 18.62 17.73
N GLY A 27 -7.83 19.17 17.43
CA GLY A 27 -8.38 20.38 18.02
C GLY A 27 -9.80 20.66 17.49
N PRO A 28 -10.43 21.78 17.88
CA PRO A 28 -11.81 22.11 17.47
C PRO A 28 -12.00 22.19 15.94
N GLU A 29 -10.95 22.52 15.20
CA GLU A 29 -10.96 22.59 13.73
C GLU A 29 -11.07 21.21 13.05
N TYR A 30 -10.88 20.12 13.81
CA TYR A 30 -11.15 18.75 13.34
C TYR A 30 -12.52 18.22 13.77
N ALA A 31 -13.38 19.05 14.38
CA ALA A 31 -14.76 18.64 14.64
C ALA A 31 -15.46 18.25 13.31
N PRO A 32 -16.39 17.27 13.32
CA PRO A 32 -17.09 16.85 12.10
C PRO A 32 -17.83 18.00 11.39
N ASP A 33 -18.39 18.93 12.16
CA ASP A 33 -19.18 20.08 11.71
C ASP A 33 -18.40 21.41 11.69
N ALA A 34 -17.06 21.35 11.77
CA ALA A 34 -16.21 22.54 11.76
C ALA A 34 -16.36 23.34 10.46
N THR A 35 -16.75 24.62 10.57
CA THR A 35 -16.90 25.53 9.41
C THR A 35 -15.57 25.98 8.82
N ASN A 36 -14.52 26.05 9.64
CA ASN A 36 -13.13 26.29 9.21
C ASN A 36 -12.30 25.04 9.53
N SER A 37 -12.54 23.97 8.76
CA SER A 37 -11.91 22.67 8.98
C SER A 37 -10.41 22.72 8.74
N ALA A 38 -9.64 22.09 9.64
CA ALA A 38 -8.19 21.89 9.48
C ALA A 38 -7.84 20.70 8.55
N ARG A 39 -8.83 19.87 8.20
CA ARG A 39 -8.65 18.74 7.28
C ARG A 39 -8.30 19.22 5.87
N ILE A 40 -7.34 18.55 5.24
CA ILE A 40 -7.06 18.70 3.82
C ILE A 40 -7.99 17.81 2.98
N ASN A 41 -7.93 17.92 1.66
CA ASN A 41 -8.75 17.10 0.75
C ASN A 41 -8.27 15.64 0.76
N ALA A 42 -8.74 14.84 1.70
CA ALA A 42 -8.41 13.44 1.83
C ALA A 42 -9.59 12.59 2.30
N THR A 43 -9.53 11.27 2.05
CA THR A 43 -10.57 10.32 2.46
C THR A 43 -9.96 9.01 2.94
N LEU A 44 -10.64 8.36 3.88
CA LEU A 44 -10.51 6.92 4.08
C LEU A 44 -11.30 6.23 2.95
N LEU A 45 -10.68 5.29 2.23
CA LEU A 45 -11.23 4.66 1.03
C LEU A 45 -11.34 3.16 1.25
N ALA A 46 -12.51 2.58 0.95
CA ALA A 46 -12.72 1.14 1.04
C ALA A 46 -13.51 0.61 -0.17
N LEU A 47 -12.92 -0.33 -0.91
CA LEU A 47 -13.65 -1.18 -1.85
C LEU A 47 -14.15 -2.40 -1.09
N VAL A 48 -15.46 -2.55 -0.93
CA VAL A 48 -16.01 -3.53 0.01
C VAL A 48 -17.39 -4.00 -0.40
N ARG A 49 -17.67 -5.29 -0.23
CA ARG A 49 -18.98 -5.88 -0.53
C ARG A 49 -19.93 -5.78 0.67
N ASN A 50 -21.23 -5.88 0.40
CA ASN A 50 -22.25 -5.87 1.45
C ASN A 50 -22.04 -7.01 2.47
N GLU A 51 -21.57 -8.17 2.00
CA GLU A 51 -21.35 -9.38 2.79
C GLU A 51 -20.14 -9.26 3.73
N GLU A 52 -19.28 -8.25 3.54
CA GLU A 52 -18.08 -8.01 4.33
C GLU A 52 -18.29 -6.98 5.44
N LEU A 53 -19.53 -6.55 5.64
CA LEU A 53 -19.93 -5.51 6.61
C LEU A 53 -19.33 -5.73 8.00
N ASP A 54 -19.42 -6.93 8.56
CA ASP A 54 -18.90 -7.20 9.90
C ASP A 54 -17.37 -7.03 9.97
N GLY A 55 -16.66 -7.47 8.91
CA GLY A 55 -15.21 -7.29 8.80
C GLY A 55 -14.82 -5.83 8.61
N MET A 56 -15.62 -5.07 7.87
CA MET A 56 -15.43 -3.63 7.68
C MET A 56 -15.67 -2.86 8.98
N LEU A 57 -16.74 -3.17 9.71
CA LEU A 57 -17.04 -2.53 10.99
C LEU A 57 -15.93 -2.75 12.01
N GLN A 58 -15.35 -3.95 12.06
CA GLN A 58 -14.18 -4.21 12.91
C GLN A 58 -13.00 -3.31 12.54
N ALA A 59 -12.65 -3.22 11.24
CA ALA A 59 -11.57 -2.36 10.78
C ALA A 59 -11.84 -0.87 11.06
N MET A 60 -13.08 -0.41 10.83
CA MET A 60 -13.52 0.94 11.18
C MET A 60 -13.37 1.20 12.67
N HIS A 61 -13.83 0.29 13.54
CA HIS A 61 -13.71 0.46 14.99
C HIS A 61 -12.25 0.60 15.43
N ASP A 62 -11.33 -0.19 14.87
CA ASP A 62 -9.91 -0.07 15.19
C ASP A 62 -9.29 1.23 14.68
N LEU A 63 -9.59 1.64 13.44
CA LEU A 63 -9.04 2.88 12.86
C LEU A 63 -9.64 4.13 13.52
N GLU A 64 -10.94 4.13 13.80
CA GLU A 64 -11.61 5.20 14.54
C GLU A 64 -11.00 5.32 15.94
N ARG A 65 -10.87 4.22 16.69
CA ARG A 65 -10.27 4.22 18.02
C ARG A 65 -8.84 4.74 18.03
N THR A 66 -8.01 4.31 17.08
CA THR A 66 -6.57 4.64 17.07
C THR A 66 -6.28 6.03 16.50
N TRP A 67 -7.10 6.51 15.55
CA TRP A 67 -6.79 7.70 14.79
C TRP A 67 -8.01 8.56 14.46
N ASN A 68 -8.99 8.04 13.68
CA ASN A 68 -9.93 8.91 12.98
C ASN A 68 -10.94 9.63 13.88
N HIS A 69 -11.24 9.13 15.10
CA HIS A 69 -12.10 9.87 16.04
C HIS A 69 -11.54 11.25 16.41
N LYS A 70 -10.23 11.45 16.24
CA LYS A 70 -9.52 12.71 16.52
C LYS A 70 -9.54 13.67 15.34
N PHE A 71 -9.61 13.17 14.10
CA PHE A 71 -9.40 13.96 12.88
C PHE A 71 -10.66 14.06 12.00
N ASN A 72 -11.56 13.09 12.13
CA ASN A 72 -12.85 13.01 11.45
C ASN A 72 -12.75 13.19 9.93
N TYR A 73 -11.77 12.53 9.29
CA TYR A 73 -11.72 12.45 7.83
C TYR A 73 -12.87 11.56 7.31
N PRO A 74 -13.44 11.92 6.14
CA PRO A 74 -14.58 11.20 5.58
C PRO A 74 -14.19 9.77 5.19
N TRP A 75 -15.18 8.88 5.23
CA TRP A 75 -15.11 7.54 4.65
C TRP A 75 -15.81 7.52 3.30
N THR A 76 -15.15 7.01 2.27
CA THR A 76 -15.74 6.79 0.94
C THR A 76 -15.70 5.30 0.62
N PHE A 77 -16.89 4.69 0.53
CA PHE A 77 -17.07 3.28 0.24
C PHE A 77 -17.41 3.09 -1.24
N PHE A 78 -16.78 2.10 -1.86
CA PHE A 78 -16.99 1.70 -3.26
C PHE A 78 -17.44 0.25 -3.33
N ASN A 79 -18.32 -0.04 -4.28
CA ASN A 79 -18.78 -1.40 -4.58
C ASN A 79 -19.26 -1.47 -6.03
N ASP A 80 -19.17 -2.64 -6.66
CA ASP A 80 -19.68 -2.87 -8.02
C ASP A 80 -21.22 -3.04 -8.04
N VAL A 81 -21.82 -3.27 -6.89
CA VAL A 81 -23.28 -3.28 -6.70
C VAL A 81 -23.72 -2.23 -5.67
N PRO A 82 -25.01 -1.81 -5.66
CA PRO A 82 -25.50 -0.87 -4.66
C PRO A 82 -25.32 -1.37 -3.22
N PHE A 83 -24.86 -0.49 -2.33
CA PHE A 83 -24.85 -0.76 -0.89
C PHE A 83 -26.26 -0.87 -0.33
N THR A 84 -26.47 -1.87 0.52
CA THR A 84 -27.71 -2.05 1.28
C THR A 84 -27.89 -0.94 2.31
N GLU A 85 -29.14 -0.69 2.68
CA GLU A 85 -29.45 0.28 3.75
C GLU A 85 -28.90 -0.16 5.11
N GLU A 86 -28.76 -1.47 5.34
CA GLU A 86 -28.10 -1.99 6.53
C GLU A 86 -26.61 -1.61 6.55
N PHE A 87 -25.91 -1.80 5.43
CA PHE A 87 -24.50 -1.43 5.30
C PHE A 87 -24.33 0.04 5.65
N LYS A 88 -25.03 0.94 4.92
CA LYS A 88 -24.94 2.39 5.12
C LYS A 88 -25.24 2.79 6.57
N LYS A 89 -26.33 2.25 7.13
CA LYS A 89 -26.72 2.59 8.50
C LYS A 89 -25.66 2.17 9.53
N LYS A 90 -25.10 0.97 9.42
CA LYS A 90 -24.13 0.47 10.38
C LYS A 90 -22.78 1.18 10.24
N THR A 91 -22.29 1.40 9.02
CA THR A 91 -21.02 2.11 8.80
C THR A 91 -21.12 3.59 9.19
N SER A 92 -22.22 4.28 8.86
CA SER A 92 -22.43 5.67 9.31
C SER A 92 -22.55 5.79 10.84
N ALA A 93 -23.01 4.76 11.55
CA ALA A 93 -23.07 4.75 13.01
C ALA A 93 -21.71 4.44 13.68
N ALA A 94 -20.71 3.98 12.91
CA ALA A 94 -19.41 3.60 13.43
C ALA A 94 -18.41 4.77 13.49
N THR A 95 -18.75 5.93 12.94
CA THR A 95 -17.90 7.13 12.89
C THR A 95 -18.72 8.40 13.11
N ASN A 96 -18.07 9.48 13.55
CA ASN A 96 -18.67 10.82 13.55
C ASN A 96 -18.42 11.57 12.23
N ALA A 97 -17.54 11.07 11.37
CA ALA A 97 -17.20 11.68 10.10
C ALA A 97 -18.29 11.43 9.04
N GLU A 98 -18.23 12.20 7.95
CA GLU A 98 -19.07 11.96 6.78
C GLU A 98 -18.77 10.58 6.16
N THR A 99 -19.81 9.89 5.71
CA THR A 99 -19.71 8.62 5.00
C THR A 99 -20.38 8.74 3.64
N ILE A 100 -19.63 8.44 2.58
CA ILE A 100 -20.02 8.53 1.18
C ILE A 100 -20.08 7.11 0.60
N TYR A 101 -21.12 6.81 -0.18
CA TYR A 101 -21.38 5.47 -0.72
C TYR A 101 -21.54 5.54 -2.22
N GLU A 102 -20.58 4.98 -2.93
CA GLU A 102 -20.46 5.09 -4.37
C GLU A 102 -20.56 3.72 -5.05
N ILE A 103 -21.21 3.71 -6.22
CA ILE A 103 -21.27 2.54 -7.10
C ILE A 103 -20.26 2.72 -8.23
N ILE A 104 -19.45 1.70 -8.47
CA ILE A 104 -18.45 1.73 -9.54
C ILE A 104 -19.18 1.71 -10.89
N PRO A 105 -18.90 2.68 -11.79
CA PRO A 105 -19.43 2.64 -13.15
C PRO A 105 -19.02 1.35 -13.86
N LYS A 106 -19.93 0.77 -14.64
CA LYS A 106 -19.70 -0.52 -15.31
C LYS A 106 -18.46 -0.51 -16.19
N GLU A 107 -18.21 0.59 -16.90
CA GLU A 107 -17.04 0.82 -17.73
C GLU A 107 -15.70 0.76 -16.95
N HIS A 108 -15.73 0.99 -15.64
CA HIS A 108 -14.57 0.91 -14.76
C HIS A 108 -14.45 -0.47 -14.08
N TRP A 109 -15.48 -1.33 -14.12
CA TRP A 109 -15.45 -2.65 -13.45
C TRP A 109 -15.47 -3.82 -14.44
N GLU A 110 -16.29 -3.75 -15.48
CA GLU A 110 -16.48 -4.82 -16.44
C GLU A 110 -15.19 -5.12 -17.21
N MET A 111 -15.03 -6.40 -17.57
CA MET A 111 -13.90 -6.85 -18.37
C MET A 111 -13.89 -6.12 -19.73
N PRO A 112 -12.76 -5.52 -20.14
CA PRO A 112 -12.70 -4.79 -21.40
C PRO A 112 -12.95 -5.66 -22.63
N SER A 113 -13.50 -5.05 -23.69
CA SER A 113 -13.89 -5.75 -24.92
C SER A 113 -12.75 -6.43 -25.70
N TRP A 114 -11.49 -6.08 -25.44
CA TRP A 114 -10.33 -6.72 -26.06
C TRP A 114 -9.87 -7.99 -25.33
N ILE A 115 -10.45 -8.28 -24.16
CA ILE A 115 -10.18 -9.53 -23.46
C ILE A 115 -11.00 -10.65 -24.08
N ASN A 116 -10.31 -11.72 -24.48
CA ASN A 116 -10.91 -12.91 -25.04
C ASN A 116 -11.23 -13.90 -23.92
N MET A 117 -12.52 -14.21 -23.75
CA MET A 117 -12.98 -15.12 -22.70
C MET A 117 -12.45 -16.55 -22.84
N ASP A 118 -12.22 -17.06 -24.07
CA ASP A 118 -11.67 -18.39 -24.25
C ASP A 118 -10.21 -18.45 -23.76
N LEU A 119 -9.40 -17.42 -24.08
CA LEU A 119 -8.03 -17.30 -23.58
C LEU A 119 -8.01 -17.17 -22.06
N TYR A 120 -8.92 -16.39 -21.48
CA TYR A 120 -9.09 -16.30 -20.02
C TYR A 120 -9.40 -17.68 -19.43
N HIS A 121 -10.37 -18.42 -19.97
CA HIS A 121 -10.73 -19.73 -19.45
C HIS A 121 -9.59 -20.75 -19.52
N GLU A 122 -8.77 -20.72 -20.58
CA GLU A 122 -7.59 -21.58 -20.67
C GLU A 122 -6.48 -21.17 -19.68
N SER A 123 -6.24 -19.86 -19.49
CA SER A 123 -5.22 -19.40 -18.56
C SER A 123 -5.59 -19.71 -17.10
N VAL A 124 -6.87 -19.57 -16.73
CA VAL A 124 -7.37 -19.95 -15.41
C VAL A 124 -7.08 -21.41 -15.09
N LYS A 125 -7.18 -22.33 -16.05
CA LYS A 125 -6.84 -23.76 -15.82
C LYS A 125 -5.38 -23.92 -15.40
N ILE A 126 -4.47 -23.24 -16.09
CA ILE A 126 -3.03 -23.26 -15.79
C ILE A 126 -2.77 -22.69 -14.40
N LEU A 127 -3.37 -21.53 -14.07
CA LEU A 127 -3.21 -20.89 -12.76
C LEU A 127 -3.74 -21.77 -11.62
N LYS A 128 -4.84 -22.50 -11.83
CA LYS A 128 -5.37 -23.45 -10.84
C LYS A 128 -4.47 -24.67 -10.66
N GLU A 129 -3.86 -25.19 -11.73
CA GLU A 129 -2.85 -26.26 -11.64
C GLU A 129 -1.61 -25.82 -10.84
N GLN A 130 -1.32 -24.52 -10.85
CA GLN A 130 -0.25 -23.90 -10.05
C GLN A 130 -0.70 -23.47 -8.65
N GLU A 131 -1.91 -23.85 -8.23
CA GLU A 131 -2.49 -23.54 -6.92
C GLU A 131 -2.58 -22.03 -6.61
N ILE A 132 -2.74 -21.20 -7.65
CA ILE A 132 -2.86 -19.75 -7.51
C ILE A 132 -4.23 -19.38 -6.93
N GLN A 133 -4.19 -18.71 -5.78
CA GLN A 133 -5.39 -18.27 -5.08
C GLN A 133 -6.18 -17.25 -5.92
N TYR A 134 -7.51 -17.44 -5.93
CA TYR A 134 -8.50 -16.62 -6.63
C TYR A 134 -8.42 -16.62 -8.16
N ALA A 135 -7.65 -17.55 -8.75
CA ALA A 135 -7.46 -17.62 -10.19
C ALA A 135 -8.75 -17.76 -11.02
N ASP A 136 -9.82 -18.37 -10.49
CA ASP A 136 -11.10 -18.52 -11.21
C ASP A 136 -12.14 -17.46 -10.86
N MET A 137 -11.81 -16.49 -10.01
CA MET A 137 -12.74 -15.48 -9.53
C MET A 137 -12.61 -14.21 -10.37
N VAL A 138 -13.44 -14.09 -11.42
CA VAL A 138 -13.44 -12.90 -12.31
C VAL A 138 -13.49 -11.58 -11.53
N SER A 139 -14.31 -11.50 -10.47
CA SER A 139 -14.41 -10.31 -9.62
C SER A 139 -13.11 -9.95 -8.90
N TYR A 140 -12.23 -10.92 -8.63
CA TYR A 140 -10.91 -10.66 -8.07
C TYR A 140 -9.98 -10.01 -9.11
N HIS A 141 -9.99 -10.50 -10.36
CA HIS A 141 -9.26 -9.86 -11.46
C HIS A 141 -9.76 -8.44 -11.74
N GLN A 142 -11.09 -8.23 -11.69
CA GLN A 142 -11.71 -6.90 -11.80
C GLN A 142 -11.30 -5.97 -10.66
N MET A 143 -11.26 -6.48 -9.42
CA MET A 143 -10.78 -5.75 -8.24
C MET A 143 -9.33 -5.31 -8.42
N CYS A 144 -8.43 -6.22 -8.81
CA CYS A 144 -7.02 -5.90 -9.04
C CYS A 144 -6.87 -4.84 -10.13
N ARG A 145 -7.60 -4.96 -11.26
CA ARG A 145 -7.60 -3.96 -12.32
C ARG A 145 -8.13 -2.60 -11.84
N TRP A 146 -9.22 -2.59 -11.07
CA TRP A 146 -9.86 -1.36 -10.60
C TRP A 146 -8.95 -0.58 -9.64
N ASN A 147 -8.35 -1.28 -8.67
CA ASN A 147 -7.37 -0.70 -7.77
C ASN A 147 -6.12 -0.25 -8.54
N SER A 148 -5.69 -0.98 -9.57
CA SER A 148 -4.52 -0.60 -10.36
C SER A 148 -4.70 0.68 -11.18
N GLY A 149 -5.91 1.08 -11.59
CA GLY A 149 -6.00 2.14 -12.61
C GLY A 149 -7.28 2.94 -12.71
N LEU A 150 -8.28 2.65 -11.88
CA LEU A 150 -9.63 3.17 -12.11
C LEU A 150 -10.24 3.82 -10.87
N PHE A 151 -9.83 3.45 -9.65
CA PHE A 151 -10.37 4.05 -8.43
C PHE A 151 -10.19 5.58 -8.42
N TYR A 152 -8.99 6.08 -8.71
CA TYR A 152 -8.66 7.52 -8.69
C TYR A 152 -9.33 8.33 -9.81
N LYS A 153 -9.96 7.63 -10.79
CA LYS A 153 -10.77 8.21 -11.88
C LYS A 153 -12.25 8.32 -11.52
N HIS A 154 -12.66 7.76 -10.38
CA HIS A 154 -14.06 7.82 -9.96
C HIS A 154 -14.50 9.28 -9.71
N PRO A 155 -15.66 9.74 -10.20
CA PRO A 155 -16.11 11.13 -10.06
C PRO A 155 -16.13 11.63 -8.60
N ALA A 156 -16.52 10.77 -7.66
CA ALA A 156 -16.51 11.08 -6.23
C ALA A 156 -15.13 11.43 -5.66
N LEU A 157 -14.05 10.99 -6.31
CA LEU A 157 -12.66 11.27 -5.90
C LEU A 157 -12.01 12.39 -6.71
N ALA A 158 -12.71 13.03 -7.66
CA ALA A 158 -12.11 13.99 -8.59
C ALA A 158 -11.37 15.14 -7.89
N ASN A 159 -11.84 15.57 -6.72
CA ASN A 159 -11.24 16.65 -5.93
C ASN A 159 -10.44 16.16 -4.71
N THR A 160 -10.29 14.85 -4.55
CA THR A 160 -9.53 14.23 -3.46
C THR A 160 -8.05 14.23 -3.82
N GLN A 161 -7.20 14.73 -2.92
CA GLN A 161 -5.75 14.69 -3.07
C GLN A 161 -5.16 13.43 -2.46
N PHE A 162 -5.49 13.10 -1.21
CA PHE A 162 -4.95 11.91 -0.55
C PHE A 162 -6.04 10.87 -0.25
N TYR A 163 -5.65 9.61 -0.25
CA TYR A 163 -6.50 8.53 0.25
C TYR A 163 -5.73 7.66 1.22
N TRP A 164 -6.46 7.05 2.15
CA TRP A 164 -5.98 5.93 2.94
C TRP A 164 -6.86 4.72 2.62
N ARG A 165 -6.32 3.74 1.90
CA ARG A 165 -7.02 2.49 1.60
C ARG A 165 -7.14 1.61 2.84
N VAL A 166 -8.36 1.17 3.11
CA VAL A 166 -8.71 0.29 4.24
C VAL A 166 -9.52 -0.89 3.72
N GLU A 167 -9.03 -2.10 3.96
CA GLU A 167 -9.73 -3.35 3.67
C GLU A 167 -10.52 -3.85 4.90
N PRO A 168 -11.57 -4.69 4.71
CA PRO A 168 -12.22 -5.38 5.82
C PRO A 168 -11.29 -6.38 6.51
N LYS A 169 -11.54 -6.69 7.79
CA LYS A 169 -10.79 -7.69 8.59
C LYS A 169 -9.31 -7.36 8.80
N VAL A 170 -9.00 -6.08 8.93
CA VAL A 170 -7.66 -5.57 9.28
C VAL A 170 -7.67 -4.99 10.69
N HIS A 171 -6.55 -5.05 11.38
CA HIS A 171 -6.40 -4.51 12.73
C HIS A 171 -5.45 -3.31 12.78
N PHE A 172 -5.79 -2.32 13.60
CA PHE A 172 -4.92 -1.19 13.95
C PHE A 172 -4.62 -1.19 15.45
N PHE A 173 -3.34 -1.31 15.81
CA PHE A 173 -2.93 -1.60 17.19
C PHE A 173 -2.47 -0.38 17.99
N CYS A 174 -2.07 0.70 17.32
CA CYS A 174 -1.34 1.81 17.93
C CYS A 174 -2.11 3.12 17.80
N ASP A 175 -2.22 3.87 18.89
CA ASP A 175 -2.80 5.22 18.85
C ASP A 175 -1.86 6.18 18.09
N ILE A 176 -2.40 6.92 17.12
CA ILE A 176 -1.65 7.88 16.29
C ILE A 176 -2.18 9.29 16.55
N ASP A 177 -1.35 10.19 17.08
CA ASP A 177 -1.79 11.49 17.60
C ASP A 177 -1.43 12.67 16.71
N TYR A 178 -1.24 12.43 15.41
CA TYR A 178 -1.04 13.46 14.41
C TYR A 178 -1.87 13.20 13.16
N ASP A 179 -2.16 14.26 12.42
CA ASP A 179 -2.83 14.17 11.13
C ASP A 179 -1.86 13.58 10.09
N VAL A 180 -2.13 12.33 9.72
CA VAL A 180 -1.32 11.56 8.79
C VAL A 180 -1.39 12.13 7.37
N PHE A 181 -2.54 12.62 6.92
CA PHE A 181 -2.68 13.19 5.58
C PHE A 181 -1.93 14.52 5.46
N ARG A 182 -2.04 15.36 6.48
CA ARG A 182 -1.24 16.59 6.55
C ARG A 182 0.24 16.30 6.64
N PHE A 183 0.65 15.29 7.40
CA PHE A 183 2.03 14.85 7.41
C PHE A 183 2.52 14.50 5.99
N MET A 184 1.74 13.75 5.20
CA MET A 184 2.10 13.41 3.81
C MET A 184 2.24 14.68 2.96
N GLN A 185 1.29 15.61 3.06
CA GLN A 185 1.30 16.87 2.33
C GLN A 185 2.50 17.76 2.70
N ASP A 186 2.69 18.05 3.99
CA ASP A 186 3.70 18.97 4.51
C ASP A 186 5.13 18.46 4.24
N ASN A 187 5.30 17.14 4.10
CA ASN A 187 6.59 16.49 3.83
C ASN A 187 6.74 16.01 2.37
N ASN A 188 5.83 16.44 1.48
CA ASN A 188 5.83 16.10 0.05
C ASN A 188 5.98 14.60 -0.23
N LYS A 189 5.28 13.77 0.56
CA LYS A 189 5.27 12.31 0.41
C LYS A 189 4.18 11.89 -0.56
N THR A 190 4.53 10.96 -1.44
CA THR A 190 3.63 10.43 -2.45
C THR A 190 2.91 9.20 -1.96
N TYR A 191 3.60 8.30 -1.25
CA TYR A 191 3.05 7.01 -0.88
C TYR A 191 3.62 6.51 0.45
N GLY A 192 2.79 5.84 1.25
CA GLY A 192 3.18 5.22 2.51
C GLY A 192 2.59 3.83 2.65
N PHE A 193 3.41 2.91 3.20
CA PHE A 193 3.07 1.51 3.40
C PHE A 193 3.47 1.04 4.80
N THR A 194 2.93 -0.09 5.24
CA THR A 194 3.30 -0.74 6.52
C THR A 194 4.08 -2.05 6.32
N ILE A 195 3.71 -2.86 5.33
CA ILE A 195 4.25 -4.20 5.06
C ILE A 195 4.78 -4.26 3.61
N ASN A 196 5.89 -4.98 3.41
CA ASN A 196 6.52 -5.21 2.10
C ASN A 196 6.80 -6.71 1.91
N LEU A 197 6.22 -7.31 0.86
CA LEU A 197 6.18 -8.75 0.66
C LEU A 197 6.77 -9.17 -0.69
N TYR A 198 7.21 -10.42 -0.80
CA TYR A 198 7.29 -11.11 -2.09
C TYR A 198 5.90 -11.57 -2.54
N ASP A 199 5.65 -11.56 -3.86
CA ASP A 199 4.47 -12.17 -4.48
C ASP A 199 4.78 -13.57 -5.03
N ALA A 200 3.73 -14.33 -5.34
CA ALA A 200 3.80 -15.58 -6.09
C ALA A 200 4.16 -15.28 -7.57
N PRO A 201 5.38 -15.62 -8.02
CA PRO A 201 5.85 -15.26 -9.36
C PRO A 201 5.00 -15.87 -10.48
N GLU A 202 4.36 -17.01 -10.24
CA GLU A 202 3.43 -17.68 -11.17
C GLU A 202 2.21 -16.81 -11.52
N SER A 203 1.85 -15.84 -10.67
CA SER A 203 0.73 -14.93 -10.93
C SER A 203 1.07 -13.74 -11.84
N ILE A 204 2.36 -13.47 -12.05
CA ILE A 204 2.89 -12.27 -12.72
C ILE A 204 4.08 -12.56 -13.68
N PRO A 205 4.17 -13.70 -14.38
CA PRO A 205 5.35 -14.03 -15.19
C PRO A 205 5.63 -13.03 -16.32
N THR A 206 4.61 -12.39 -16.90
CA THR A 206 4.82 -11.41 -17.98
C THR A 206 4.71 -9.95 -17.55
N LEU A 207 4.38 -9.66 -16.28
CA LEU A 207 4.26 -8.28 -15.78
C LEU A 207 5.54 -7.47 -15.99
N TRP A 208 6.69 -8.03 -15.63
CA TRP A 208 7.97 -7.36 -15.81
C TRP A 208 8.41 -7.27 -17.27
N PRO A 209 8.31 -8.33 -18.09
CA PRO A 209 8.49 -8.21 -19.55
C PRO A 209 7.65 -7.11 -20.21
N GLU A 210 6.37 -6.96 -19.86
CA GLU A 210 5.54 -5.85 -20.37
C GLU A 210 6.01 -4.49 -19.82
N THR A 211 6.40 -4.42 -18.56
CA THR A 211 7.02 -3.21 -17.99
C THR A 211 8.29 -2.81 -18.76
N GLN A 212 9.15 -3.77 -19.10
CA GLN A 212 10.36 -3.50 -19.88
C GLN A 212 10.03 -3.04 -21.31
N LYS A 213 9.00 -3.62 -21.94
CA LYS A 213 8.49 -3.13 -23.24
C LYS A 213 7.99 -1.70 -23.14
N PHE A 214 7.25 -1.36 -22.08
CA PHE A 214 6.80 0.01 -21.82
C PHE A 214 7.97 0.98 -21.69
N LEU A 215 8.94 0.68 -20.83
CA LEU A 215 10.13 1.51 -20.61
C LEU A 215 10.99 1.68 -21.87
N ALA A 216 11.03 0.68 -22.75
CA ALA A 216 11.74 0.79 -24.03
C ALA A 216 11.11 1.84 -24.97
N HIS A 217 9.80 2.05 -24.87
CA HIS A 217 9.08 3.08 -25.63
C HIS A 217 8.99 4.42 -24.89
N HIS A 218 9.06 4.40 -23.56
CA HIS A 218 8.96 5.57 -22.68
C HIS A 218 10.11 5.68 -21.67
N PRO A 219 11.38 5.74 -22.12
CA PRO A 219 12.52 5.85 -21.21
C PRO A 219 12.49 7.14 -20.39
N GLU A 220 11.82 8.20 -20.88
CA GLU A 220 11.68 9.50 -20.23
C GLU A 220 10.88 9.48 -18.92
N TYR A 221 10.07 8.44 -18.67
CA TYR A 221 9.27 8.33 -17.44
C TYR A 221 10.07 7.80 -16.25
N MET A 222 11.24 7.21 -16.47
CA MET A 222 12.06 6.69 -15.39
C MET A 222 12.75 7.83 -14.64
N VAL A 223 12.56 7.89 -13.31
CA VAL A 223 13.25 8.88 -12.48
C VAL A 223 14.65 8.41 -12.09
N GLU A 224 15.56 9.36 -11.92
CA GLU A 224 16.96 9.07 -11.58
C GLU A 224 17.09 8.38 -10.22
N ASN A 225 16.40 8.89 -9.18
CA ASN A 225 16.40 8.30 -7.84
C ASN A 225 15.29 7.24 -7.66
N SER A 226 15.15 6.37 -8.65
CA SER A 226 14.17 5.28 -8.65
C SER A 226 14.58 4.14 -7.70
N ALA A 227 13.61 3.31 -7.31
CA ALA A 227 13.84 2.10 -6.52
C ALA A 227 14.09 0.86 -7.41
N ILE A 228 14.65 1.03 -8.62
CA ILE A 228 14.86 -0.05 -9.59
C ILE A 228 15.64 -1.24 -9.00
N ASN A 229 16.65 -0.99 -8.17
CA ASN A 229 17.46 -2.04 -7.56
C ASN A 229 16.66 -2.94 -6.60
N TRP A 230 15.59 -2.43 -6.00
CA TRP A 230 14.64 -3.23 -5.22
C TRP A 230 13.74 -4.08 -6.12
N LEU A 231 13.28 -3.51 -7.25
CA LEU A 231 12.46 -4.22 -8.23
C LEU A 231 13.23 -5.38 -8.89
N VAL A 232 14.54 -5.27 -9.08
CA VAL A 232 15.35 -6.30 -9.77
C VAL A 232 16.29 -7.08 -8.84
N ASP A 233 16.08 -7.01 -7.51
CA ASP A 233 16.88 -7.82 -6.59
C ASP A 233 16.60 -9.31 -6.77
N LYS A 234 17.66 -10.11 -6.74
CA LYS A 234 17.61 -11.57 -6.79
C LYS A 234 18.35 -12.24 -5.65
N ALA A 235 18.95 -11.47 -4.73
CA ALA A 235 19.92 -12.00 -3.79
C ALA A 235 19.28 -12.98 -2.79
N ARG A 236 18.03 -12.72 -2.37
CA ARG A 236 17.33 -13.56 -1.38
C ARG A 236 16.49 -14.66 -2.00
N ARG A 237 15.76 -14.36 -3.08
CA ARG A 237 14.85 -15.30 -3.75
C ARG A 237 15.15 -15.34 -5.26
N PRO A 238 16.30 -15.91 -5.68
CA PRO A 238 16.64 -15.99 -7.10
C PRO A 238 15.57 -16.75 -7.89
N ASP A 239 14.95 -17.78 -7.31
CA ASP A 239 13.88 -18.53 -7.98
C ASP A 239 12.65 -17.65 -8.30
N HIS A 240 12.35 -16.64 -7.47
CA HIS A 240 11.27 -15.68 -7.74
C HIS A 240 11.64 -14.79 -8.92
N PHE A 241 12.86 -14.24 -8.87
CA PHE A 241 13.41 -13.40 -9.92
C PHE A 241 13.39 -14.10 -11.29
N GLU A 242 13.83 -15.35 -11.36
CA GLU A 242 13.85 -16.11 -12.61
C GLU A 242 12.42 -16.43 -13.10
N LYS A 243 11.52 -16.87 -12.22
CA LYS A 243 10.13 -17.18 -12.60
C LYS A 243 9.32 -15.96 -13.03
N ALA A 244 9.57 -14.80 -12.45
CA ALA A 244 8.98 -13.52 -12.83
C ALA A 244 9.80 -12.77 -13.89
N ASN A 245 10.72 -13.47 -14.57
CA ASN A 245 11.47 -12.99 -15.74
C ASN A 245 12.23 -11.67 -15.50
N GLY A 246 12.82 -11.50 -14.31
CA GLY A 246 13.67 -10.35 -13.98
C GLY A 246 13.11 -9.40 -12.92
N TYR A 247 11.93 -9.70 -12.36
CA TYR A 247 11.35 -8.96 -11.25
C TYR A 247 11.47 -9.73 -9.93
N SER A 248 11.86 -9.04 -8.86
CA SER A 248 12.04 -9.60 -7.53
C SER A 248 10.75 -10.17 -6.93
N THR A 249 9.60 -9.76 -7.45
CA THR A 249 8.24 -9.96 -6.90
C THR A 249 7.94 -9.15 -5.64
N CYS A 250 8.87 -8.30 -5.21
CA CYS A 250 8.67 -7.47 -4.04
C CYS A 250 7.69 -6.33 -4.28
N HIS A 251 6.74 -6.17 -3.37
CA HIS A 251 5.72 -5.14 -3.47
C HIS A 251 5.34 -4.57 -2.09
N PHE A 252 4.89 -3.32 -2.09
CA PHE A 252 4.15 -2.75 -0.97
C PHE A 252 2.79 -3.44 -0.87
N TRP A 253 2.42 -3.91 0.32
CA TRP A 253 1.20 -4.68 0.48
C TRP A 253 -0.02 -3.76 0.54
N SER A 254 -0.67 -3.61 -0.62
CA SER A 254 -1.63 -2.54 -0.93
C SER A 254 -2.98 -2.63 -0.21
N ASN A 255 -3.22 -3.62 0.66
CA ASN A 255 -4.37 -3.58 1.56
C ASN A 255 -4.29 -2.43 2.59
N PHE A 256 -3.07 -1.93 2.82
CA PHE A 256 -2.78 -0.66 3.47
C PHE A 256 -2.04 0.24 2.49
N GLU A 257 -2.61 1.40 2.17
CA GLU A 257 -1.91 2.44 1.42
C GLU A 257 -2.34 3.81 1.90
N ILE A 258 -1.39 4.74 2.00
CA ILE A 258 -1.70 6.17 2.11
C ILE A 258 -1.01 6.84 0.93
N GLY A 259 -1.78 7.35 -0.03
CA GLY A 259 -1.23 7.80 -1.31
C GLY A 259 -1.76 9.15 -1.77
N ASP A 260 -0.92 9.89 -2.49
CA ASP A 260 -1.30 11.07 -3.27
C ASP A 260 -1.90 10.63 -4.62
N MET A 261 -3.16 10.96 -4.85
CA MET A 261 -3.88 10.69 -6.09
C MET A 261 -3.21 11.31 -7.32
N ASN A 262 -2.42 12.37 -7.15
CA ASN A 262 -1.74 13.03 -8.26
C ASN A 262 -0.70 12.12 -8.92
N PHE A 263 -0.09 11.18 -8.18
CA PHE A 263 0.82 10.21 -8.77
C PHE A 263 0.08 9.27 -9.72
N TRP A 264 -1.06 8.73 -9.29
CA TRP A 264 -1.88 7.85 -10.12
C TRP A 264 -2.48 8.57 -11.33
N ARG A 265 -2.78 9.86 -11.19
CA ARG A 265 -3.26 10.74 -12.28
C ARG A 265 -2.13 11.27 -13.17
N SER A 266 -0.88 10.97 -12.86
CA SER A 266 0.26 11.43 -13.66
C SER A 266 0.25 10.74 -15.02
N GLN A 267 0.76 11.43 -16.04
CA GLN A 267 0.83 10.90 -17.40
C GLN A 267 1.63 9.58 -17.45
N ALA A 268 2.74 9.49 -16.70
CA ALA A 268 3.57 8.29 -16.64
C ALA A 268 2.79 7.08 -16.10
N TYR A 269 2.05 7.26 -15.00
CA TYR A 269 1.24 6.18 -14.43
C TYR A 269 0.06 5.80 -15.33
N GLU A 270 -0.64 6.79 -15.89
CA GLU A 270 -1.75 6.59 -16.82
C GLU A 270 -1.33 5.77 -18.03
N ASP A 271 -0.24 6.17 -18.69
CA ASP A 271 0.27 5.47 -19.87
C ASP A 271 0.72 4.04 -19.52
N TYR A 272 1.36 3.86 -18.36
CA TYR A 272 1.77 2.56 -17.87
C TYR A 272 0.58 1.63 -17.58
N PHE A 273 -0.41 2.11 -16.83
CA PHE A 273 -1.64 1.33 -16.58
C PHE A 273 -2.35 0.99 -17.89
N ASN A 274 -2.51 1.95 -18.81
CA ASN A 274 -3.15 1.71 -20.10
C ASN A 274 -2.38 0.70 -20.96
N HIS A 275 -1.05 0.68 -20.87
CA HIS A 275 -0.21 -0.34 -21.51
C HIS A 275 -0.50 -1.73 -20.93
N LEU A 276 -0.49 -1.87 -19.60
CA LEU A 276 -0.78 -3.13 -18.92
C LEU A 276 -2.21 -3.64 -19.17
N ASP A 277 -3.19 -2.73 -19.16
CA ASP A 277 -4.61 -3.05 -19.40
C ASP A 277 -4.82 -3.63 -20.81
N ARG A 278 -4.08 -3.09 -21.80
CA ARG A 278 -4.07 -3.60 -23.18
C ARG A 278 -3.30 -4.91 -23.33
N ALA A 279 -2.26 -5.14 -22.52
CA ALA A 279 -1.55 -6.42 -22.49
C ALA A 279 -2.45 -7.56 -21.96
N GLY A 280 -3.43 -7.23 -21.12
CA GLY A 280 -4.48 -8.15 -20.68
C GLY A 280 -4.08 -9.08 -19.53
N GLY A 281 -2.88 -8.92 -18.96
CA GLY A 281 -2.38 -9.76 -17.88
C GLY A 281 -3.16 -9.65 -16.56
N PHE A 282 -3.98 -8.60 -16.38
CA PHE A 282 -4.97 -8.58 -15.30
C PHE A 282 -5.96 -9.75 -15.38
N PHE A 283 -6.23 -10.30 -16.56
CA PHE A 283 -7.17 -11.41 -16.76
C PHE A 283 -6.47 -12.68 -17.23
N TYR A 284 -5.53 -12.59 -18.17
CA TYR A 284 -4.81 -13.78 -18.66
C TYR A 284 -3.78 -14.31 -17.65
N GLU A 285 -3.29 -13.47 -16.76
CA GLU A 285 -2.55 -13.87 -15.56
C GLU A 285 -3.35 -13.41 -14.33
N ARG A 286 -2.70 -13.20 -13.18
CA ARG A 286 -3.37 -12.67 -11.98
C ARG A 286 -2.56 -11.51 -11.40
N TRP A 287 -2.34 -10.49 -12.22
CA TRP A 287 -1.64 -9.27 -11.83
C TRP A 287 -2.42 -8.54 -10.73
N GLY A 288 -1.88 -8.57 -9.51
CA GLY A 288 -2.40 -7.78 -8.39
C GLY A 288 -2.11 -6.30 -8.56
N ASP A 289 -2.93 -5.46 -7.94
CA ASP A 289 -2.66 -4.02 -7.83
C ASP A 289 -1.38 -3.74 -7.04
N ALA A 290 -1.07 -4.56 -6.02
CA ALA A 290 0.12 -4.40 -5.20
C ALA A 290 1.44 -4.39 -6.02
N PRO A 291 1.75 -5.41 -6.85
CA PRO A 291 2.94 -5.36 -7.71
C PRO A 291 2.85 -4.28 -8.79
N VAL A 292 1.67 -3.96 -9.35
CA VAL A 292 1.53 -2.89 -10.35
C VAL A 292 1.85 -1.51 -9.77
N HIS A 293 1.27 -1.18 -8.61
CA HIS A 293 1.55 0.04 -7.86
C HIS A 293 3.03 0.12 -7.49
N SER A 294 3.59 -0.99 -7.00
CA SER A 294 4.98 -1.06 -6.54
C SER A 294 5.99 -0.86 -7.65
N ILE A 295 5.77 -1.47 -8.81
CA ILE A 295 6.61 -1.26 -10.00
C ILE A 295 6.53 0.20 -10.43
N ALA A 296 5.33 0.76 -10.54
CA ALA A 296 5.18 2.13 -10.99
C ALA A 296 5.83 3.13 -10.03
N LEU A 297 5.58 3.00 -8.72
CA LEU A 297 6.25 3.81 -7.69
C LEU A 297 7.76 3.62 -7.73
N GLY A 298 8.23 2.39 -7.89
CA GLY A 298 9.65 2.06 -7.94
C GLY A 298 10.37 2.55 -9.20
N LEU A 299 9.66 2.91 -10.27
CA LEU A 299 10.23 3.40 -11.53
C LEU A 299 10.01 4.90 -11.76
N PHE A 300 8.83 5.41 -11.41
CA PHE A 300 8.34 6.73 -11.82
C PHE A 300 8.26 7.75 -10.67
N GLU A 301 8.56 7.36 -9.44
CA GLU A 301 8.61 8.27 -8.28
C GLU A 301 9.98 8.22 -7.60
N ASP A 302 10.38 9.37 -7.03
CA ASP A 302 11.56 9.45 -6.19
C ASP A 302 11.37 8.55 -4.96
N LYS A 303 12.28 7.59 -4.76
CA LYS A 303 12.22 6.64 -3.64
C LYS A 303 12.16 7.33 -2.25
N ASN A 304 12.64 8.57 -2.12
CA ASN A 304 12.58 9.38 -0.89
C ASN A 304 11.17 9.94 -0.59
N ARG A 305 10.28 9.96 -1.59
CA ARG A 305 8.87 10.35 -1.45
C ARG A 305 7.98 9.13 -1.12
N ILE A 306 8.55 7.93 -1.11
CA ILE A 306 7.92 6.69 -0.64
C ILE A 306 8.35 6.43 0.81
N HIS A 307 7.38 6.34 1.72
CA HIS A 307 7.60 6.54 3.14
C HIS A 307 7.62 5.24 3.95
N TRP A 308 8.83 4.79 4.33
CA TRP A 308 9.12 3.70 5.30
C TRP A 308 10.64 3.58 5.55
N TYR A 309 11.18 3.73 6.77
CA TYR A 309 12.66 3.79 6.97
C TYR A 309 13.16 3.02 8.23
N VAL A 310 14.47 2.72 8.33
CA VAL A 310 15.19 2.22 9.54
C VAL A 310 16.27 3.18 9.98
N GLU A 311 16.34 3.54 11.27
CA GLU A 311 17.39 4.44 11.73
C GLU A 311 18.70 3.66 11.65
N PRO A 312 19.74 4.13 10.94
CA PRO A 312 21.05 3.56 11.09
C PRO A 312 21.45 3.86 12.54
N LEU A 313 21.59 2.79 13.32
CA LEU A 313 22.38 2.83 14.53
C LEU A 313 23.80 3.19 14.08
N PHE A 314 24.13 4.48 14.05
CA PHE A 314 25.52 4.89 14.10
C PHE A 314 26.04 4.36 15.43
N ASP A 315 26.93 3.37 15.35
CA ASP A 315 27.75 2.95 16.48
C ASP A 315 28.30 4.19 17.17
N ARG A 316 28.06 4.31 18.49
CA ARG A 316 28.47 5.44 19.34
C ARG A 316 29.99 5.55 19.55
N TYR A 317 30.78 5.16 18.56
CA TYR A 317 32.20 5.39 18.50
C TYR A 317 32.46 5.99 17.13
N TRP A 318 32.62 7.32 17.07
CA TRP A 318 33.42 8.11 16.12
C TRP A 318 32.81 9.52 15.97
N VAL A 319 33.58 10.50 16.42
CA VAL A 319 33.49 11.97 16.23
C VAL A 319 32.49 12.75 17.10
N VAL A 320 33.01 13.30 18.21
CA VAL A 320 32.31 14.15 19.20
C VAL A 320 32.23 15.64 18.77
N GLU A 321 32.60 16.00 17.53
CA GLU A 321 32.65 17.42 17.10
C GLU A 321 31.74 17.79 15.91
N LEU A 322 30.92 16.87 15.40
CA LEU A 322 29.99 17.13 14.28
C LEU A 322 28.50 16.94 14.63
N SER A 323 28.17 16.69 15.90
CA SER A 323 26.81 16.39 16.34
C SER A 323 25.83 17.56 16.22
N LEU A 324 26.31 18.81 16.12
CA LEU A 324 25.43 19.99 16.01
C LEU A 324 25.10 20.41 14.56
N LEU A 325 25.69 19.75 13.55
CA LEU A 325 25.44 20.07 12.13
C LEU A 325 24.73 18.96 11.35
N ILE A 326 24.62 17.74 11.90
CA ILE A 326 24.01 16.59 11.23
C ILE A 326 22.53 16.42 11.62
N GLU A 327 22.08 16.96 12.76
CA GLU A 327 20.65 16.90 13.16
C GLU A 327 19.71 17.65 12.20
N SER A 328 20.24 18.49 11.29
CA SER A 328 19.44 19.27 10.35
C SER A 328 19.32 18.67 8.95
N TRP A 329 19.94 17.52 8.64
CA TRP A 329 20.07 17.09 7.25
C TRP A 329 19.17 15.95 6.75
N TYR A 330 18.52 15.14 7.60
CA TYR A 330 17.50 14.19 7.10
C TYR A 330 16.45 13.80 8.16
N PRO A 331 15.38 14.60 8.38
CA PRO A 331 14.21 14.13 9.11
C PRO A 331 13.37 13.22 8.18
N ALA A 332 13.76 11.96 8.04
CA ALA A 332 13.01 10.95 7.30
C ALA A 332 12.09 10.15 8.23
N CYS A 333 10.84 10.62 8.25
CA CYS A 333 9.64 10.19 8.96
C CYS A 333 9.04 8.88 8.38
N ARG A 334 8.23 8.08 9.12
CA ARG A 334 7.89 6.67 8.73
C ARG A 334 6.59 6.13 9.35
N PHE A 335 5.77 5.36 8.62
CA PHE A 335 4.58 4.64 9.16
C PHE A 335 4.93 3.33 9.90
N ARG A 336 6.09 3.30 10.56
CA ARG A 336 6.42 2.20 11.48
C ARG A 336 5.55 2.25 12.72
N ASP A 337 5.14 3.44 13.13
CA ASP A 337 4.29 3.75 14.27
C ASP A 337 2.85 3.25 14.12
N ILE A 338 2.37 3.08 12.88
CA ILE A 338 1.05 2.50 12.60
C ILE A 338 1.10 0.98 12.75
N GLY A 339 0.78 0.49 13.94
CA GLY A 339 0.60 -0.94 14.19
C GLY A 339 -0.55 -1.48 13.33
N TYR A 340 -0.25 -2.44 12.45
CA TYR A 340 -1.19 -2.95 11.45
C TYR A 340 -1.11 -4.47 11.33
N GLN A 341 -2.25 -5.10 11.05
CA GLN A 341 -2.30 -6.50 10.61
C GLN A 341 -3.38 -6.64 9.53
N HIS A 342 -3.02 -7.34 8.48
CA HIS A 342 -3.95 -8.11 7.66
C HIS A 342 -3.41 -9.54 7.69
N ILE A 343 -4.26 -10.54 7.93
CA ILE A 343 -3.78 -11.92 8.09
C ILE A 343 -2.99 -12.34 6.84
N PRO A 344 -1.81 -12.99 6.98
CA PRO A 344 -1.15 -13.41 8.23
C PRO A 344 0.01 -12.51 8.68
N PHE A 345 0.13 -11.29 8.14
CA PHE A 345 1.30 -10.44 8.33
C PHE A 345 1.04 -9.22 9.21
N PHE A 346 2.08 -8.74 9.87
CA PHE A 346 2.02 -7.69 10.86
C PHE A 346 3.10 -6.63 10.62
N ASN A 347 2.75 -5.40 10.96
CA ASN A 347 3.69 -4.35 11.36
C ASN A 347 3.38 -4.00 12.82
N CYS A 348 4.19 -4.46 13.78
CA CYS A 348 3.96 -4.19 15.20
C CYS A 348 5.19 -3.51 15.84
N PRO A 349 5.18 -2.18 16.02
CA PRO A 349 6.32 -1.45 16.59
C PRO A 349 6.44 -1.60 18.11
N ASN A 350 7.64 -1.37 18.63
CA ASN A 350 7.90 -1.20 20.06
C ASN A 350 7.48 0.21 20.50
N SER A 351 6.22 0.38 20.87
CA SER A 351 5.70 1.66 21.34
C SER A 351 4.69 1.48 22.47
N PRO A 352 4.71 2.34 23.50
CA PRO A 352 3.71 2.32 24.57
C PRO A 352 2.29 2.65 24.07
N LYS A 353 2.16 3.20 22.86
CA LYS A 353 0.85 3.48 22.22
C LYS A 353 0.20 2.24 21.62
N CYS A 354 0.92 1.12 21.53
CA CYS A 354 0.47 -0.09 20.87
C CYS A 354 -0.05 -1.14 21.86
N LYS A 355 -1.17 -1.80 21.50
CA LYS A 355 -1.75 -2.90 22.29
C LYS A 355 -2.31 -3.97 21.35
N GLY A 356 -2.22 -5.23 21.75
CA GLY A 356 -2.85 -6.35 21.03
C GLY A 356 -2.00 -7.00 19.93
N CYS A 357 -0.73 -6.61 19.76
CA CYS A 357 0.22 -7.27 18.85
C CYS A 357 1.55 -7.57 19.55
N VAL A 358 2.33 -8.51 19.00
CA VAL A 358 3.68 -8.86 19.50
C VAL A 358 4.71 -8.05 18.74
N THR A 359 5.44 -7.19 19.45
CA THR A 359 6.47 -6.32 18.88
C THR A 359 7.47 -7.08 18.01
N GLY A 360 7.70 -6.60 16.79
CA GLY A 360 8.63 -7.20 15.83
C GLY A 360 8.22 -8.57 15.26
N ARG A 361 7.07 -9.13 15.66
CA ARG A 361 6.55 -10.34 15.01
C ARG A 361 6.02 -9.96 13.63
N PHE A 362 6.52 -10.61 12.59
CA PHE A 362 6.09 -10.38 11.21
C PHE A 362 4.88 -11.25 10.81
N THR A 363 4.76 -12.47 11.32
CA THR A 363 3.64 -13.37 11.02
C THR A 363 3.27 -14.27 12.20
N ASP A 364 2.00 -14.67 12.27
CA ASP A 364 1.46 -15.68 13.20
C ASP A 364 1.25 -17.05 12.55
N GLY A 365 1.52 -17.19 11.25
CA GLY A 365 1.42 -18.44 10.52
C GLY A 365 2.67 -19.32 10.60
N GLU A 366 2.80 -20.23 9.64
CA GLU A 366 3.91 -21.18 9.59
C GLU A 366 5.27 -20.49 9.37
N ALA A 367 6.34 -21.09 9.88
CA ALA A 367 7.68 -20.47 9.89
C ALA A 367 8.19 -20.08 8.49
N TRP A 368 7.76 -20.77 7.42
CA TRP A 368 8.17 -20.46 6.05
C TRP A 368 7.65 -19.10 5.56
N LEU A 369 6.55 -18.58 6.13
CA LEU A 369 5.99 -17.27 5.78
C LEU A 369 6.95 -16.11 6.11
N ASN A 370 7.92 -16.29 7.01
CA ASN A 370 8.96 -15.28 7.25
C ASN A 370 9.84 -15.03 6.02
N ARG A 371 9.85 -15.95 5.04
CA ARG A 371 10.57 -15.76 3.77
C ARG A 371 9.84 -14.82 2.81
N GLU A 372 8.57 -14.52 3.09
CA GLU A 372 7.78 -13.56 2.30
C GLU A 372 8.13 -12.11 2.66
N ASP A 373 8.89 -11.86 3.73
CA ASP A 373 9.33 -10.51 4.10
C ASP A 373 10.35 -9.95 3.10
N CYS A 374 9.96 -8.95 2.32
CA CYS A 374 10.86 -8.22 1.41
C CYS A 374 11.34 -6.86 1.97
N ARG A 375 10.94 -6.52 3.20
CA ARG A 375 11.45 -5.33 3.91
C ARG A 375 12.97 -5.21 3.91
N PRO A 376 13.76 -6.28 4.12
CA PRO A 376 15.21 -6.15 4.12
C PRO A 376 15.80 -5.69 2.78
N ASN A 377 15.19 -6.06 1.65
CA ASN A 377 15.63 -5.58 0.34
C ASN A 377 15.28 -4.11 0.17
N TRP A 378 14.08 -3.71 0.57
CA TRP A 378 13.69 -2.30 0.55
C TRP A 378 14.65 -1.44 1.39
N PHE A 379 15.00 -1.88 2.61
CA PHE A 379 15.97 -1.18 3.45
C PHE A 379 17.33 -1.01 2.78
N LYS A 380 17.81 -2.08 2.13
CA LYS A 380 19.10 -2.08 1.46
C LYS A 380 19.16 -1.11 0.28
N PHE A 381 18.10 -1.01 -0.53
CA PHE A 381 18.17 -0.30 -1.81
C PHE A 381 17.47 1.06 -1.83
N ALA A 382 16.50 1.28 -0.96
CA ALA A 382 15.80 2.55 -0.87
C ALA A 382 16.45 3.51 0.12
N HIS A 383 17.28 3.04 1.07
CA HIS A 383 17.71 3.84 2.24
C HIS A 383 19.18 3.70 2.67
N MET A 384 20.05 3.03 1.92
CA MET A 384 21.48 2.85 2.26
C MET A 384 22.47 3.53 1.30
N ASP A 385 22.04 4.56 0.56
CA ASP A 385 22.97 5.42 -0.20
C ASP A 385 23.44 6.62 0.63
#